data_AF-A0A5T8J8W1-F1
#
_entry.id   AF-A0A5T8J8W1-F1
#
_cell.length_a   1.000
_cell.length_b   1.000
_cell.length_c   1.000
_cell.angle_alpha   90.00
_cell.angle_beta   90.00
_cell.angle_gamma   90.00
#
_symmetry.space_group_name_H-M   'P 1'
#
loop_
_entity.id
_entity.type
_entity.pdbx_description
1 polymer ?
#
loop_
_entity_poly.entity_id
_entity_poly.type
_entity_poly.pdbx_seq_one_letter_code
_entity_poly.pdbx_strand_id
1 'polypeptide(L)' 'MTTITKERIELFIKSPLENGLTRGEQMELARIALASLEREQIRREHAEWSDATFGNVGPIGPLKHLSKEALEAAAEP' A
#
# COMPACT_ATOMS: atom_id res chain seq x y z
N MET A 1 0.83 9.23 -15.54
CA MET A 1 -0.25 9.46 -14.56
C MET A 1 0.22 10.52 -13.58
N THR A 2 -0.56 11.57 -13.35
CA THR A 2 -0.29 12.56 -12.29
C THR A 2 -0.76 11.99 -10.96
N THR A 3 0.16 11.71 -10.03
CA THR A 3 -0.17 11.21 -8.70
C THR A 3 -0.83 12.31 -7.89
N ILE A 4 -2.01 12.05 -7.32
CA ILE A 4 -2.65 12.97 -6.38
C ILE A 4 -1.81 13.00 -5.10
N THR A 5 -1.47 14.19 -4.59
CA THR A 5 -0.66 14.33 -3.36
C THR A 5 -1.54 14.65 -2.16
N LYS A 6 -1.03 14.38 -0.95
CA LYS A 6 -1.73 14.69 0.30
C LYS A 6 -2.05 16.18 0.40
N GLU A 7 -1.11 17.05 0.02
CA GLU A 7 -1.24 18.51 0.05
C GLU A 7 -2.37 18.97 -0.88
N ARG A 8 -2.52 18.31 -2.03
CA ARG A 8 -3.60 18.63 -2.97
C ARG A 8 -4.97 18.22 -2.43
N ILE A 9 -5.05 17.12 -1.69
CA ILE A 9 -6.29 16.71 -1.01
C ILE A 9 -6.61 17.66 0.16
N GLU A 10 -5.61 18.09 0.93
CA GLU A 10 -5.80 19.08 1.99
C GLU A 10 -6.29 20.42 1.44
N LEU A 11 -5.77 20.86 0.29
CA LEU A 11 -6.25 22.05 -0.40
C LEU A 11 -7.72 21.88 -0.84
N PHE A 12 -8.07 20.72 -1.40
CA PHE A 12 -9.45 20.40 -1.79
C PHE A 12 -10.41 20.41 -0.59
N ILE A 13 -9.97 19.95 0.57
CA ILE A 13 -10.75 20.04 1.81
C ILE A 13 -10.93 21.52 2.22
N LYS A 14 -9.87 22.34 2.19
CA LYS A 14 -9.94 23.76 2.59
C LYS A 14 -10.75 24.61 1.62
N SER A 15 -10.74 24.25 0.34
CA SER A 15 -11.39 25.00 -0.74
C SER A 15 -12.25 24.04 -1.58
N PRO A 16 -13.51 23.78 -1.15
CA PRO A 16 -14.44 22.92 -1.89
C PRO A 16 -14.70 23.44 -3.30
N LEU A 17 -15.01 22.53 -4.20
CA LEU A 17 -15.31 22.86 -5.60
C LEU A 17 -16.79 23.19 -5.77
N GLU A 18 -17.10 24.15 -6.63
CA GLU A 18 -18.47 24.44 -7.07
C GLU A 18 -18.83 23.58 -8.28
N ASN A 19 -18.97 22.28 -8.05
CA ASN A 19 -19.15 21.28 -9.11
C ASN A 19 -20.44 20.45 -8.96
N GLY A 20 -21.40 20.94 -8.17
CA GLY A 20 -22.68 20.26 -7.93
C GLY A 20 -22.62 19.14 -6.88
N LEU A 21 -21.45 18.75 -6.38
CA LEU A 21 -21.35 17.85 -5.23
C LEU A 21 -21.62 18.61 -3.94
N THR A 22 -22.38 17.98 -3.05
CA THR A 22 -22.56 18.45 -1.67
C THR A 22 -21.23 18.44 -0.92
N ARG A 23 -21.13 19.26 0.12
CA ARG A 23 -19.93 19.26 0.98
C ARG A 23 -19.66 17.89 1.60
N GLY A 24 -20.70 17.13 1.94
CA GLY A 24 -20.56 15.77 2.47
C GLY A 24 -19.91 14.82 1.48
N GLU A 25 -20.36 14.80 0.23
CA GLU A 25 -19.76 13.98 -0.84
C GLU A 25 -18.32 14.38 -1.12
N GLN A 26 -18.01 15.69 -1.12
CA GLN A 26 -16.63 16.15 -1.29
C GLN A 26 -15.72 15.70 -0.14
N MET A 27 -16.21 15.73 1.10
CA MET A 27 -15.44 15.22 2.25
C MET A 27 -15.23 13.70 2.17
N GLU A 28 -16.23 12.95 1.70
CA GLU A 28 -16.10 11.50 1.54
C GLU A 28 -15.08 11.14 0.45
N LEU A 29 -15.09 11.85 -0.68
CA LEU A 29 -14.06 11.69 -1.72
C LEU A 29 -12.66 12.01 -1.19
N ALA A 30 -12.50 13.07 -0.40
CA ALA A 30 -11.23 13.40 0.22
C ALA A 30 -10.76 12.29 1.18
N ARG A 31 -11.67 11.72 1.97
CA ARG A 31 -11.39 10.60 2.88
C ARG A 31 -10.92 9.36 2.12
N ILE A 32 -11.62 8.98 1.04
CA ILE A 32 -11.25 7.84 0.19
C ILE A 32 -9.87 8.06 -0.43
N ALA A 33 -9.62 9.28 -0.94
CA ALA A 33 -8.33 9.61 -1.55
C ALA A 33 -7.18 9.53 -0.54
N LEU A 34 -7.37 10.03 0.70
CA LEU A 34 -6.37 9.93 1.76
C LEU A 34 -6.09 8.47 2.15
N ALA A 35 -7.15 7.67 2.36
CA ALA A 35 -7.01 6.25 2.69
C ALA A 35 -6.29 5.47 1.57
N SER A 36 -6.52 5.83 0.30
CA SER A 36 -5.81 5.23 -0.83
C SER A 36 -4.31 5.58 -0.83
N LEU A 37 -3.94 6.80 -0.44
CA LEU A 37 -2.53 7.20 -0.34
C LEU A 37 -1.81 6.46 0.80
N GLU A 38 -2.46 6.37 1.96
CA GLU A 38 -1.93 5.61 3.10
C GLU A 38 -1.73 4.13 2.75
N ARG A 39 -2.71 3.51 2.10
CA ARG A 39 -2.59 2.13 1.62
C ARG A 39 -1.44 1.95 0.63
N GLU A 40 -1.24 2.90 -0.27
CA GLU A 40 -0.11 2.86 -1.21
C GLU A 40 1.23 2.96 -0.48
N GLN A 41 1.34 3.84 0.50
CA GLN A 41 2.52 3.96 1.34
C GLN A 41 2.82 2.65 2.08
N ILE A 42 1.82 2.06 2.75
CA ILE A 42 1.97 0.78 3.45
C ILE A 42 2.44 -0.33 2.49
N ARG A 43 1.89 -0.38 1.26
CA ARG A 43 2.33 -1.37 0.26
C ARG A 43 3.79 -1.18 -0.14
N ARG A 44 4.25 0.07 -0.27
CA ARG A 44 5.65 0.37 -0.58
C ARG A 44 6.57 -0.01 0.57
N GLU A 45 6.25 0.41 1.78
CA GLU A 45 7.01 0.06 2.99
C GLU A 45 7.06 -1.46 3.17
N HIS A 46 5.95 -2.16 2.94
CA HIS A 46 5.92 -3.63 2.99
C HIS A 46 6.76 -4.26 1.87
N ALA A 47 6.74 -3.70 0.65
CA ALA A 47 7.58 -4.20 -0.44
C ALA A 47 9.07 -3.99 -0.14
N GLU A 48 9.45 -2.82 0.36
CA GLU A 48 10.82 -2.51 0.80
C GLU A 48 11.27 -3.41 1.95
N TRP A 49 10.43 -3.59 2.96
CA TRP A 49 10.71 -4.52 4.07
C TRP A 49 10.86 -5.95 3.57
N SER A 50 9.98 -6.41 2.68
CA SER A 50 10.04 -7.77 2.12
C SER A 50 11.30 -7.96 1.28
N ASP A 51 11.67 -6.97 0.48
CA ASP A 51 12.90 -7.02 -0.32
C ASP A 51 14.14 -6.98 0.59
N ALA A 52 14.15 -6.16 1.64
CA ALA A 52 15.26 -6.11 2.59
C ALA A 52 15.38 -7.39 3.44
N THR A 53 14.26 -8.02 3.80
CA THR A 53 14.23 -9.20 4.68
C THR A 53 14.50 -10.49 3.91
N PHE A 54 13.88 -10.65 2.74
CA PHE A 54 13.95 -11.88 1.96
C PHE A 54 14.89 -11.75 0.76
N GLY A 55 15.22 -10.54 0.33
CA GLY A 55 16.01 -10.30 -0.86
C GLY A 55 15.35 -10.80 -2.14
N ASN A 56 16.16 -10.88 -3.19
CA ASN A 56 15.82 -11.65 -4.38
C ASN A 56 15.94 -13.15 -4.05
N VAL A 57 14.84 -13.79 -3.65
CA VAL A 57 14.73 -15.25 -3.39
C VAL A 57 14.93 -16.15 -4.63
N GLY A 58 15.69 -15.67 -5.63
CA GLY A 58 16.00 -16.38 -6.87
C GLY A 58 14.76 -16.70 -7.72
N PRO A 59 14.89 -17.50 -8.80
CA PRO A 59 13.81 -17.78 -9.76
C PRO A 59 12.63 -18.56 -9.17
N ILE A 60 12.70 -18.93 -7.89
CA ILE A 60 11.79 -19.84 -7.22
C ILE A 60 10.72 -19.08 -6.40
N GLY A 61 10.97 -17.82 -6.02
CA GLY A 61 9.98 -16.97 -5.36
C GLY A 61 9.67 -17.36 -3.91
N PRO A 62 8.96 -16.47 -3.17
CA PRO A 62 8.77 -16.57 -1.71
C PRO A 62 7.96 -17.81 -1.25
N LEU A 63 7.27 -18.50 -2.17
CA LEU A 63 6.37 -19.62 -1.87
C LEU A 63 7.05 -20.99 -1.74
N LYS A 64 8.31 -21.17 -2.19
CA LYS A 64 8.98 -22.49 -2.06
C LYS A 64 10.04 -22.57 -0.98
N HIS A 65 10.41 -21.45 -0.34
CA HIS A 65 11.27 -21.47 0.84
C HIS A 65 10.57 -22.14 2.02
N LEU A 66 9.28 -21.84 2.25
CA LEU A 66 8.44 -22.54 3.25
C LEU A 66 8.40 -24.06 3.03
N SER A 67 8.35 -24.52 1.78
CA SER A 67 8.32 -25.95 1.49
C SER A 67 9.65 -26.64 1.78
N LYS A 68 10.77 -25.92 1.71
CA LYS A 68 12.10 -26.44 2.03
C LYS A 68 12.34 -26.43 3.54
N GLU A 69 12.06 -25.31 4.20
CA GLU A 69 12.21 -25.19 5.67
C GLU A 69 11.28 -26.14 6.42
N ALA A 70 10.05 -26.35 5.95
CA ALA A 70 9.13 -27.33 6.55
C ALA A 70 9.63 -28.78 6.40
N LEU A 71 10.29 -29.11 5.29
CA LEU A 71 10.88 -30.44 5.09
C LEU A 71 12.14 -30.64 5.94
N GLU A 72 12.96 -29.61 6.11
CA GLU A 72 14.16 -29.65 6.97
C GLU A 72 13.77 -29.71 8.46
N ALA A 73 12.78 -28.92 8.91
CA ALA A 73 12.26 -28.98 10.28
C ALA A 73 11.54 -30.30 10.60
N ALA A 74 10.97 -30.99 9.60
CA ALA A 74 10.42 -32.33 9.77
C ALA A 74 11.51 -33.43 9.83
N ALA A 75 12.74 -33.12 9.44
CA ALA A 75 13.86 -34.06 9.39
C ALA A 75 14.81 -33.97 10.59
N GLU A 76 14.77 -32.88 11.37
CA GLU A 76 15.46 -32.75 12.66
C GLU A 76 14.49 -33.11 13.81
N PRO A 77 14.66 -34.26 14.51
CA PRO A 77 13.79 -34.68 15.62
C PRO A 77 14.09 -33.99 16.95
#